data_AF-A0A964NM56-F1
#
_entry.id   AF-A0A964NM56-F1
#
_cell.length_a   1.000
_cell.length_b   1.000
_cell.length_c   1.000
_cell.angle_alpha   90.00
_cell.angle_beta   90.00
_cell.angle_gamma   90.00
#
_symmetry.space_group_name_H-M   'P 1'
#
loop_
_entity.id
_entity.type
_entity.pdbx_description
1 polymer ?
#
loop_
_entity_poly.entity_id
_entity_poly.type
_entity_poly.pdbx_seq_one_letter_code
_entity_poly.pdbx_strand_id
1 'polypeptide(L)'
;MPDPNLSAFIWSVADLLRGDYKQSEYGKVILPFTVLRRLDCVLASTKVAVLAEKALREAAGLNPEPFLLKKSAQFFYNTSPLDLKKLMGDQDHIGENLRAYMQAFSPAVRDIFESFEFHTQIDKLAKAGLLYLVTEKFANIDLHPAAVSNAQMGGVFEELIRKFAELSNETAGEHFTPREVIRLMVNLIFIEDDDALSKPGVVRSLYDPTAGTGGMLSVGGEHLASHNPDARLVMYGQELNPESYAICKADMLIKGQDIANIIFGNTLSADGLHGKHFDYMLSNPPFGVEWKKIEKEVRKEAETQGFNGRFGPGLPRVSDGSLLFLMHLLSKMRPAREGGSRFGIVLNGSPLFTGGAGSGESEIRRYVLENDLVEAIIGLPTDMFYNTGISTYVWIVSNRKP
;
A
#
# COMPACT_ATOMS: atom_id res chain seq x y z
N MET A 1 -2.23 -20.35 -4.99
CA MET A 1 -1.85 -20.09 -6.39
C MET A 1 -2.82 -19.07 -6.97
N PRO A 2 -2.37 -18.07 -7.75
CA PRO A 2 -3.29 -17.20 -8.47
C PRO A 2 -4.16 -18.04 -9.39
N ASP A 3 -5.44 -17.69 -9.51
CA ASP A 3 -6.38 -18.37 -10.39
C ASP A 3 -5.86 -18.26 -11.84
N PRO A 4 -5.57 -19.39 -12.53
CA PRO A 4 -5.02 -19.38 -13.90
C PRO A 4 -5.86 -18.54 -14.86
N ASN A 5 -7.17 -18.44 -14.62
CA ASN A 5 -8.09 -17.68 -15.44
C ASN A 5 -7.82 -16.17 -15.42
N LEU A 6 -7.40 -15.63 -14.28
CA LEU A 6 -7.19 -14.20 -14.11
C LEU A 6 -5.87 -13.75 -14.74
N SER A 7 -4.81 -14.55 -14.62
CA SER A 7 -3.54 -14.30 -15.34
C SER A 7 -3.73 -14.38 -16.86
N ALA A 8 -4.50 -15.36 -17.35
CA ALA A 8 -4.81 -15.46 -18.77
C ALA A 8 -5.64 -14.26 -19.26
N PHE A 9 -6.61 -13.80 -18.45
CA PHE A 9 -7.40 -12.62 -18.73
C PHE A 9 -6.53 -11.36 -18.88
N ILE A 10 -5.64 -11.13 -17.90
CA ILE A 10 -4.69 -10.00 -17.90
C ILE A 10 -3.85 -9.99 -19.17
N TRP A 11 -3.29 -11.15 -19.55
CA TRP A 11 -2.52 -11.28 -20.79
C TRP A 11 -3.35 -10.98 -22.03
N SER A 12 -4.61 -11.38 -22.05
CA SER A 12 -5.51 -11.05 -23.15
C SER A 12 -5.74 -9.55 -23.31
N VAL A 13 -5.65 -8.77 -22.24
CA VAL A 13 -5.67 -7.30 -22.30
C VAL A 13 -4.32 -6.76 -22.74
N ALA A 14 -3.21 -7.27 -22.21
CA ALA A 14 -1.86 -6.86 -22.63
C ALA A 14 -1.63 -7.08 -24.13
N ASP A 15 -2.18 -8.16 -24.71
CA ASP A 15 -2.13 -8.43 -26.14
C ASP A 15 -2.89 -7.38 -26.97
N LEU A 16 -4.02 -6.83 -26.46
CA LEU A 16 -4.73 -5.73 -27.12
C LEU A 16 -3.91 -4.43 -27.12
N LEU A 17 -3.07 -4.22 -26.11
CA LEU A 17 -2.25 -3.01 -25.97
C LEU A 17 -0.95 -3.08 -26.80
N ARG A 18 -0.63 -4.24 -27.38
CA ARG A 18 0.61 -4.45 -28.13
C ARG A 18 0.61 -3.64 -29.42
N GLY A 19 1.62 -2.78 -29.56
CA GLY A 19 1.79 -1.89 -30.72
C GLY A 19 1.50 -0.43 -30.36
N ASP A 20 0.45 -0.17 -29.58
CA ASP A 20 0.06 1.18 -29.15
C ASP A 20 0.69 1.61 -27.82
N TYR A 21 1.11 0.65 -27.01
CA TYR A 21 1.78 0.86 -25.72
C TYR A 21 3.10 0.11 -25.66
N LYS A 22 4.07 0.71 -24.93
CA LYS A 22 5.28 0.00 -24.52
C LYS A 22 4.92 -1.03 -23.45
N GLN A 23 5.64 -2.15 -23.37
CA GLN A 23 5.38 -3.19 -22.37
C GLN A 23 5.44 -2.65 -20.93
N SER A 24 6.37 -1.73 -20.65
CA SER A 24 6.46 -1.04 -19.35
C SER A 24 5.27 -0.14 -19.03
N GLU A 25 4.41 0.20 -20.00
CA GLU A 25 3.23 1.02 -19.79
C GLU A 25 1.95 0.19 -19.61
N TYR A 26 1.99 -1.14 -19.80
CA TYR A 26 0.79 -1.98 -19.68
C TYR A 26 0.16 -1.90 -18.28
N GLY A 27 0.99 -1.77 -17.24
CA GLY A 27 0.53 -1.59 -15.86
C GLY A 27 -0.35 -0.35 -15.68
N LYS A 28 -0.02 0.74 -16.37
CA LYS A 28 -0.78 2.01 -16.31
C LYS A 28 -2.21 1.86 -16.79
N VAL A 29 -2.49 0.88 -17.64
CA VAL A 29 -3.85 0.56 -18.09
C VAL A 29 -4.47 -0.52 -17.22
N ILE A 30 -3.78 -1.65 -17.05
CA ILE A 30 -4.37 -2.84 -16.45
C ILE A 30 -4.69 -2.63 -14.95
N LEU A 31 -3.83 -1.93 -14.21
CA LEU A 31 -4.00 -1.69 -12.78
C LEU A 31 -5.25 -0.85 -12.46
N PRO A 32 -5.45 0.37 -13.02
CA PRO A 32 -6.64 1.15 -12.71
C PRO A 32 -7.93 0.46 -13.17
N PHE A 33 -7.94 -0.23 -14.32
CA PHE A 33 -9.14 -0.98 -14.73
C PHE A 33 -9.45 -2.16 -13.79
N THR A 34 -8.44 -2.84 -13.25
CA THR A 34 -8.62 -3.91 -12.26
C THR A 34 -9.26 -3.35 -10.98
N VAL A 35 -8.75 -2.21 -10.48
CA VAL A 35 -9.33 -1.51 -9.32
C VAL A 35 -10.76 -1.05 -9.61
N LEU A 36 -11.01 -0.41 -10.76
CA LEU A 36 -12.33 0.05 -11.17
C LEU A 36 -13.34 -1.09 -11.21
N ARG A 37 -12.94 -2.24 -11.79
CA ARG A 37 -13.83 -3.39 -11.87
C ARG A 37 -14.13 -3.99 -10.50
N ARG A 38 -13.14 -4.05 -9.60
CA ARG A 38 -13.35 -4.51 -8.22
C ARG A 38 -14.35 -3.62 -7.48
N LEU A 39 -14.18 -2.30 -7.55
CA LEU A 39 -15.09 -1.32 -6.92
C LEU A 39 -16.51 -1.40 -7.51
N ASP A 40 -16.63 -1.52 -8.84
CA ASP A 40 -17.90 -1.68 -9.54
C ASP A 40 -18.65 -2.96 -9.09
N CYS A 41 -17.93 -4.08 -8.97
CA CYS A 41 -18.51 -5.33 -8.47
C CYS A 41 -19.04 -5.17 -7.04
N VAL A 42 -18.24 -4.59 -6.13
CA VAL A 42 -18.60 -4.40 -4.71
C VAL A 42 -19.87 -3.56 -4.55
N LEU A 43 -20.10 -2.57 -5.42
CA LEU A 43 -21.28 -1.70 -5.36
C LEU A 43 -22.51 -2.24 -6.11
N ALA A 44 -22.36 -3.33 -6.89
CA ALA A 44 -23.41 -3.78 -7.81
C ALA A 44 -24.75 -4.08 -7.10
N SER A 45 -24.71 -4.72 -5.94
CA SER A 45 -25.91 -5.09 -5.17
C SER A 45 -26.61 -3.89 -4.50
N THR A 46 -25.88 -2.81 -4.25
CA THR A 46 -26.38 -1.64 -3.50
C THR A 46 -26.69 -0.43 -4.39
N LYS A 47 -26.29 -0.46 -5.67
CA LYS A 47 -26.42 0.65 -6.62
C LYS A 47 -27.82 1.25 -6.69
N VAL A 48 -28.86 0.44 -6.85
CA VAL A 48 -30.25 0.92 -6.95
C VAL A 48 -30.67 1.64 -5.66
N ALA A 49 -30.31 1.09 -4.50
CA ALA A 49 -30.63 1.69 -3.21
C ALA A 49 -29.88 3.01 -2.98
N VAL A 50 -28.61 3.10 -3.39
CA VAL A 50 -27.80 4.32 -3.32
C VAL A 50 -28.40 5.43 -4.19
N LEU A 51 -28.82 5.12 -5.42
CA LEU A 51 -29.43 6.10 -6.33
C LEU A 51 -30.78 6.62 -5.80
N ALA A 52 -31.61 5.73 -5.27
CA ALA A 52 -32.89 6.10 -4.65
C ALA A 52 -32.68 6.98 -3.40
N GLU A 53 -31.69 6.64 -2.56
CA GLU A 53 -31.35 7.42 -1.38
C GLU A 53 -30.83 8.81 -1.75
N LYS A 54 -29.97 8.93 -2.77
CA LYS A 54 -29.47 10.21 -3.28
C LYS A 54 -30.63 11.12 -3.66
N ALA A 55 -31.56 10.63 -4.49
CA ALA A 55 -32.71 11.41 -4.93
C ALA A 55 -33.57 11.89 -3.76
N LEU A 56 -33.80 11.04 -2.76
CA LEU A 56 -34.56 11.37 -1.55
C LEU A 56 -33.88 12.47 -0.72
N ARG A 57 -32.56 12.41 -0.55
CA ARG A 57 -31.81 13.39 0.27
C ARG A 57 -31.63 14.72 -0.43
N GLU A 58 -31.38 14.71 -1.74
CA GLU A 58 -31.29 15.92 -2.56
C GLU A 58 -32.64 16.66 -2.60
N ALA A 59 -33.75 15.93 -2.76
CA ALA A 59 -35.09 16.52 -2.71
C ALA A 59 -35.41 17.14 -1.33
N ALA A 60 -34.79 16.64 -0.26
CA ALA A 60 -34.91 17.18 1.09
C ALA A 60 -33.90 18.32 1.40
N GLY A 61 -33.03 18.69 0.45
CA GLY A 61 -31.98 19.70 0.67
C GLY A 61 -30.90 19.29 1.68
N LEU A 62 -30.72 18.00 1.90
CA LEU A 62 -29.73 17.44 2.83
C LEU A 62 -28.47 16.99 2.11
N ASN A 63 -27.31 17.01 2.79
CA ASN A 63 -26.11 16.36 2.28
C ASN A 63 -26.35 14.84 2.18
N PRO A 64 -26.31 14.22 0.98
CA PRO A 64 -26.60 12.81 0.82
C PRO A 64 -25.49 11.90 1.35
N GLU A 65 -24.23 12.36 1.38
CA GLU A 65 -23.03 11.53 1.55
C GLU A 65 -23.08 10.54 2.74
N PRO A 66 -23.41 10.94 3.99
CA PRO A 66 -23.48 10.01 5.11
C PRO A 66 -24.50 8.87 4.90
N PHE A 67 -25.59 9.17 4.20
CA PHE A 67 -26.65 8.21 3.89
C PHE A 67 -26.22 7.26 2.76
N LEU A 68 -25.48 7.76 1.77
CA LEU A 68 -24.95 6.95 0.68
C LEU A 68 -23.94 5.92 1.18
N LEU A 69 -23.03 6.31 2.08
CA LEU A 69 -22.08 5.40 2.72
C LEU A 69 -22.80 4.30 3.51
N LYS A 70 -23.82 4.69 4.29
CA LYS A 70 -24.63 3.71 5.02
C LYS A 70 -25.38 2.75 4.10
N LYS A 71 -25.90 3.25 2.97
CA LYS A 71 -26.65 2.44 1.99
C LYS A 71 -25.77 1.56 1.12
N SER A 72 -24.56 2.00 0.79
CA SER A 72 -23.61 1.18 0.06
C SER A 72 -23.06 0.04 0.93
N ALA A 73 -23.16 0.17 2.26
CA ALA A 73 -22.51 -0.71 3.23
C ALA A 73 -20.97 -0.76 3.01
N GLN A 74 -20.42 0.35 2.53
CA GLN A 74 -19.01 0.52 2.20
C GLN A 74 -18.55 1.92 2.63
N PHE A 75 -17.24 2.11 2.71
CA PHE A 75 -16.64 3.45 2.91
C PHE A 75 -16.56 4.28 1.63
N PHE A 76 -17.28 3.87 0.59
CA PHE A 76 -17.37 4.57 -0.69
C PHE A 76 -18.72 4.32 -1.36
N TYR A 77 -19.01 5.08 -2.40
CA TYR A 77 -20.22 4.96 -3.20
C TYR A 77 -19.99 5.44 -4.63
N ASN A 78 -20.94 5.14 -5.52
CA ASN A 78 -21.02 5.70 -6.86
C ASN A 78 -22.48 6.15 -7.12
N THR A 79 -22.63 7.35 -7.67
CA THR A 79 -23.94 7.98 -7.92
C THR A 79 -24.36 8.01 -9.38
N SER A 80 -23.60 7.34 -10.26
CA SER A 80 -23.94 7.25 -11.67
C SER A 80 -25.06 6.24 -11.90
N PRO A 81 -26.02 6.52 -12.80
CA PRO A 81 -26.98 5.52 -13.25
C PRO A 81 -26.32 4.39 -14.07
N LEU A 82 -25.11 4.64 -14.59
CA LEU A 82 -24.29 3.70 -15.35
C LEU A 82 -23.46 2.83 -14.41
N ASP A 83 -23.23 1.58 -14.78
CA ASP A 83 -22.20 0.68 -14.25
C ASP A 83 -21.34 0.21 -15.42
N LEU A 84 -20.22 -0.49 -15.15
CA LEU A 84 -19.32 -0.92 -16.22
C LEU A 84 -20.01 -1.76 -17.31
N LYS A 85 -21.04 -2.54 -16.97
CA LYS A 85 -21.79 -3.33 -17.96
C LYS A 85 -22.68 -2.45 -18.82
N LYS A 86 -23.39 -1.48 -18.22
CA LYS A 86 -24.23 -0.53 -18.95
C LYS A 86 -23.43 0.40 -19.86
N LEU A 87 -22.18 0.71 -19.52
CA LEU A 87 -21.29 1.48 -20.40
C LEU A 87 -21.11 0.81 -21.77
N MET A 88 -21.22 -0.53 -21.86
CA MET A 88 -21.07 -1.26 -23.12
C MET A 88 -22.25 -1.06 -24.09
N GLY A 89 -23.37 -0.49 -23.62
CA GLY A 89 -24.54 -0.22 -24.46
C GLY A 89 -24.40 0.98 -25.40
N ASP A 90 -23.34 1.79 -25.26
CA ASP A 90 -23.10 3.00 -26.06
C ASP A 90 -21.61 3.13 -26.38
N GLN A 91 -21.19 2.35 -27.39
CA GLN A 91 -19.80 2.28 -27.84
C GLN A 91 -19.28 3.64 -28.34
N ASP A 92 -20.12 4.40 -29.05
CA ASP A 92 -19.72 5.66 -29.67
C ASP A 92 -19.35 6.74 -28.64
N HIS A 93 -19.97 6.71 -27.46
CA HIS A 93 -19.72 7.66 -26.37
C HIS A 93 -19.01 7.05 -25.16
N ILE A 94 -18.35 5.89 -25.32
CA ILE A 94 -17.72 5.16 -24.21
C ILE A 94 -16.77 6.02 -23.38
N GLY A 95 -16.00 6.91 -24.01
CA GLY A 95 -15.07 7.80 -23.32
C GLY A 95 -15.77 8.84 -22.44
N GLU A 96 -16.84 9.45 -22.93
CA GLU A 96 -17.63 10.43 -22.16
C GLU A 96 -18.36 9.75 -21.01
N ASN A 97 -19.00 8.61 -21.31
CA ASN A 97 -19.74 7.81 -20.34
C ASN A 97 -18.83 7.27 -19.23
N LEU A 98 -17.63 6.79 -19.56
CA LEU A 98 -16.65 6.32 -18.57
C LEU A 98 -16.15 7.47 -17.69
N ARG A 99 -15.85 8.65 -18.25
CA ARG A 99 -15.44 9.82 -17.45
C ARG A 99 -16.56 10.28 -16.51
N ALA A 100 -17.81 10.30 -16.98
CA ALA A 100 -18.96 10.63 -16.14
C ALA A 100 -19.16 9.59 -15.02
N TYR A 101 -19.00 8.30 -15.34
CA TYR A 101 -19.03 7.22 -14.36
C TYR A 101 -17.96 7.38 -13.27
N MET A 102 -16.73 7.73 -13.68
CA MET A 102 -15.62 8.01 -12.79
C MET A 102 -15.88 9.19 -11.86
N GLN A 103 -16.43 10.29 -12.38
CA GLN A 103 -16.70 11.49 -11.58
C GLN A 103 -17.85 11.31 -10.58
N ALA A 104 -18.68 10.29 -10.74
CA ALA A 104 -19.79 9.99 -9.84
C ALA A 104 -19.40 9.20 -8.59
N PHE A 105 -18.13 8.76 -8.48
CA PHE A 105 -17.61 8.12 -7.28
C PHE A 105 -17.36 9.12 -6.14
N SER A 106 -17.39 8.62 -4.91
CA SER A 106 -16.98 9.38 -3.71
C SER A 106 -15.56 9.99 -3.86
N PRO A 107 -15.26 11.15 -3.25
CA PRO A 107 -13.95 11.82 -3.38
C PRO A 107 -12.75 10.91 -3.13
N ALA A 108 -12.85 10.05 -2.11
CA ALA A 108 -11.87 9.02 -1.77
C ALA A 108 -11.44 8.13 -2.94
N VAL A 109 -12.40 7.72 -3.77
CA VAL A 109 -12.14 6.86 -4.93
C VAL A 109 -11.58 7.69 -6.08
N ARG A 110 -12.05 8.93 -6.27
CA ARG A 110 -11.51 9.80 -7.32
C ARG A 110 -10.01 10.08 -7.12
N ASP A 111 -9.58 10.33 -5.88
CA ASP A 111 -8.15 10.48 -5.51
C ASP A 111 -7.28 9.27 -5.92
N ILE A 112 -7.81 8.04 -5.80
CA ILE A 112 -7.13 6.83 -6.26
C ILE A 112 -6.89 6.89 -7.78
N PHE A 113 -7.90 7.28 -8.56
CA PHE A 113 -7.79 7.32 -10.02
C PHE A 113 -7.02 8.54 -10.55
N GLU A 114 -6.99 9.64 -9.81
CA GLU A 114 -6.10 10.77 -10.04
C GLU A 114 -4.63 10.34 -9.89
N SER A 115 -4.33 9.55 -8.84
CA SER A 115 -2.98 9.00 -8.61
C SER A 115 -2.52 8.02 -9.69
N PHE A 116 -3.46 7.34 -10.36
CA PHE A 116 -3.17 6.52 -11.55
C PHE A 116 -3.07 7.32 -12.86
N GLU A 117 -3.33 8.64 -12.84
CA GLU A 117 -3.49 9.46 -14.04
C GLU A 117 -4.51 8.85 -15.04
N PHE A 118 -5.58 8.26 -14.53
CA PHE A 118 -6.45 7.39 -15.33
C PHE A 118 -7.12 8.11 -16.50
N HIS A 119 -7.41 9.42 -16.37
CA HIS A 119 -7.93 10.25 -17.45
C HIS A 119 -7.01 10.27 -18.68
N THR A 120 -5.69 10.33 -18.46
CA THR A 120 -4.69 10.27 -19.55
C THR A 120 -4.75 8.93 -20.28
N GLN A 121 -4.97 7.83 -19.55
CA GLN A 121 -5.07 6.50 -20.13
C GLN A 121 -6.37 6.31 -20.91
N ILE A 122 -7.49 6.86 -20.42
CA ILE A 122 -8.76 6.91 -21.16
C ILE A 122 -8.55 7.61 -22.51
N ASP A 123 -7.90 8.78 -22.51
CA ASP A 123 -7.66 9.56 -23.73
C ASP A 123 -6.75 8.83 -24.71
N LYS A 124 -5.67 8.21 -24.22
CA LYS A 124 -4.72 7.46 -25.06
C LYS A 124 -5.38 6.22 -25.66
N LEU A 125 -6.15 5.46 -24.87
CA LEU A 125 -6.92 4.31 -25.36
C LEU A 125 -7.99 4.71 -26.37
N ALA A 126 -8.68 5.84 -26.16
CA ALA A 126 -9.69 6.34 -27.10
C ALA A 126 -9.06 6.70 -28.45
N LYS A 127 -7.93 7.42 -28.44
CA LYS A 127 -7.18 7.78 -29.66
C LYS A 127 -6.67 6.55 -30.42
N ALA A 128 -6.31 5.48 -29.71
CA ALA A 128 -5.90 4.20 -30.30
C ALA A 128 -7.09 3.33 -30.76
N GLY A 129 -8.34 3.73 -30.50
CA GLY A 129 -9.52 2.90 -30.80
C GLY A 129 -9.65 1.65 -29.90
N LEU A 130 -8.95 1.61 -28.77
CA LEU A 130 -8.88 0.45 -27.87
C LEU A 130 -9.78 0.57 -26.63
N LEU A 131 -10.29 1.77 -26.33
CA LEU A 131 -10.99 2.04 -25.07
C LEU A 131 -12.20 1.11 -24.83
N TYR A 132 -13.04 0.93 -25.85
CA TYR A 132 -14.18 0.03 -25.76
C TYR A 132 -13.74 -1.41 -25.51
N LEU A 133 -12.79 -1.93 -26.31
CA LEU A 133 -12.30 -3.31 -26.22
C LEU A 133 -11.69 -3.64 -24.84
N VAL A 134 -10.88 -2.72 -24.31
CA VAL A 134 -10.29 -2.88 -22.98
C VAL A 134 -11.37 -2.83 -21.91
N THR A 135 -12.30 -1.86 -21.97
CA THR A 135 -13.37 -1.75 -20.99
C THR A 135 -14.29 -2.97 -21.01
N GLU A 136 -14.60 -3.52 -22.18
CA GLU A 136 -15.42 -4.72 -22.37
C GLU A 136 -14.79 -5.96 -21.73
N LYS A 137 -13.46 -6.13 -21.88
CA LYS A 137 -12.72 -7.20 -21.20
C LYS A 137 -12.97 -7.13 -19.70
N PHE A 138 -12.77 -5.96 -19.09
CA PHE A 138 -12.95 -5.80 -17.64
C PHE A 138 -14.42 -5.88 -17.19
N ALA A 139 -15.38 -5.41 -17.99
CA ALA A 139 -16.80 -5.49 -17.64
C ALA A 139 -17.29 -6.94 -17.50
N ASN A 140 -16.64 -7.89 -18.17
CA ASN A 140 -17.03 -9.29 -18.23
C ASN A 140 -16.40 -10.18 -17.15
N ILE A 141 -15.40 -9.69 -16.40
CA ILE A 141 -14.79 -10.47 -15.31
C ILE A 141 -15.52 -10.21 -13.98
N ASP A 142 -15.76 -11.25 -13.19
CA ASP A 142 -16.30 -11.08 -11.83
C ASP A 142 -15.16 -10.95 -10.83
N LEU A 143 -14.97 -9.74 -10.31
CA LEU A 143 -14.05 -9.45 -9.24
C LEU A 143 -14.82 -9.10 -7.96
N HIS A 144 -15.99 -9.65 -7.69
CA HIS A 144 -16.65 -9.47 -6.39
C HIS A 144 -15.89 -10.24 -5.28
N PRO A 145 -15.84 -9.75 -4.01
CA PRO A 145 -15.22 -10.48 -2.90
C PRO A 145 -15.70 -11.93 -2.68
N ALA A 146 -16.91 -12.25 -3.14
CA ALA A 146 -17.47 -13.60 -3.10
C ALA A 146 -16.89 -14.55 -4.16
N ALA A 147 -16.47 -14.02 -5.32
CA ALA A 147 -15.83 -14.78 -6.40
C ALA A 147 -14.31 -14.80 -6.26
N VAL A 148 -13.73 -13.64 -5.93
CA VAL A 148 -12.30 -13.46 -5.67
C VAL A 148 -12.14 -12.82 -4.30
N SER A 149 -11.72 -13.58 -3.29
CA SER A 149 -11.52 -13.05 -1.93
C SER A 149 -10.51 -11.90 -1.90
N ASN A 150 -10.50 -11.11 -0.82
CA ASN A 150 -9.52 -10.03 -0.65
C ASN A 150 -8.07 -10.55 -0.66
N ALA A 151 -7.82 -11.70 -0.05
CA ALA A 151 -6.50 -12.35 -0.07
C ALA A 151 -6.06 -12.75 -1.49
N GLN A 152 -7.00 -13.30 -2.28
CA GLN A 152 -6.76 -13.62 -3.70
C GLN A 152 -6.50 -12.35 -4.50
N MET A 153 -7.29 -11.29 -4.32
CA MET A 153 -7.06 -9.99 -4.99
C MET A 153 -5.68 -9.40 -4.66
N GLY A 154 -5.24 -9.49 -3.40
CA GLY A 154 -3.87 -9.13 -3.04
C GLY A 154 -2.84 -9.87 -3.90
N GLY A 155 -3.00 -11.19 -4.07
CA GLY A 155 -2.12 -11.97 -4.94
C GLY A 155 -2.19 -11.62 -6.43
N VAL A 156 -3.34 -11.13 -6.89
CA VAL A 156 -3.52 -10.67 -8.27
C VAL A 156 -2.76 -9.38 -8.50
N PHE A 157 -2.90 -8.40 -7.59
CA PHE A 157 -2.16 -7.15 -7.69
C PHE A 157 -0.64 -7.39 -7.59
N GLU A 158 -0.21 -8.23 -6.67
CA GLU A 158 1.20 -8.62 -6.54
C GLU A 158 1.74 -9.23 -7.85
N GLU A 159 1.00 -10.20 -8.42
CA GLU A 159 1.41 -10.87 -9.66
C GLU A 159 1.41 -9.91 -10.85
N LEU A 160 0.44 -9.00 -10.93
CA LEU A 160 0.39 -7.95 -11.95
C LEU A 160 1.64 -7.07 -11.89
N ILE A 161 1.94 -6.55 -10.71
CA ILE A 161 3.05 -5.62 -10.50
C ILE A 161 4.38 -6.33 -10.73
N ARG A 162 4.54 -7.57 -10.23
CA ARG A 162 5.73 -8.39 -10.47
C ARG A 162 6.00 -8.53 -11.96
N LYS A 163 4.98 -8.88 -12.76
CA LYS A 163 5.11 -9.01 -14.21
C LYS A 163 5.46 -7.69 -14.89
N PHE A 164 4.85 -6.57 -14.49
CA PHE A 164 5.16 -5.28 -15.11
C PHE A 164 6.57 -4.79 -14.74
N ALA A 165 7.05 -5.07 -13.53
CA ALA A 165 8.42 -4.80 -13.12
C ALA A 165 9.43 -5.66 -13.89
N GLU A 166 9.13 -6.95 -14.13
CA GLU A 166 9.96 -7.81 -14.99
C GLU A 166 10.03 -7.31 -16.43
N LEU A 167 8.94 -6.72 -16.95
CA LEU A 167 8.88 -6.15 -18.29
C LEU A 167 9.56 -4.77 -18.41
N SER A 168 9.70 -4.02 -17.30
CA SER A 168 10.28 -2.67 -17.32
C SER A 168 11.81 -2.65 -17.19
N ASN A 169 12.47 -3.78 -16.89
CA ASN A 169 13.90 -3.85 -16.54
C ASN A 169 14.31 -2.90 -15.39
N GLU A 170 13.34 -2.34 -14.66
CA GLU A 170 13.59 -1.62 -13.41
C GLU A 170 13.91 -2.65 -12.32
N THR A 171 14.70 -2.26 -11.32
CA THR A 171 15.14 -3.10 -10.21
C THR A 171 13.94 -3.53 -9.34
N ALA A 172 13.24 -4.58 -9.76
CA ALA A 172 12.02 -5.09 -9.13
C ALA A 172 12.16 -5.38 -7.63
N GLY A 173 13.39 -5.64 -7.15
CA GLY A 173 13.70 -5.87 -5.74
C GLY A 173 13.38 -4.70 -4.79
N GLU A 174 13.23 -3.48 -5.32
CA GLU A 174 12.85 -2.29 -4.54
C GLU A 174 11.33 -2.09 -4.42
N HIS A 175 10.54 -2.83 -5.21
CA HIS A 175 9.09 -2.59 -5.34
C HIS A 175 8.22 -3.66 -4.68
N PHE A 176 8.78 -4.84 -4.36
CA PHE A 176 7.98 -5.93 -3.81
C PHE A 176 8.71 -6.77 -2.77
N THR A 177 8.00 -7.03 -1.66
CA THR A 177 8.43 -7.97 -0.63
C THR A 177 7.72 -9.30 -0.87
N PRO A 178 8.42 -10.42 -1.08
CA PRO A 178 7.80 -11.73 -1.23
C PRO A 178 6.87 -12.05 -0.05
N ARG A 179 5.71 -12.66 -0.32
CA ARG A 179 4.70 -12.94 0.72
C ARG A 179 5.22 -13.84 1.84
N GLU A 180 6.13 -14.75 1.51
CA GLU A 180 6.81 -15.63 2.46
C GLU A 180 7.62 -14.80 3.47
N VAL A 181 8.31 -13.75 2.99
CA VAL A 181 9.05 -12.82 3.84
C VAL A 181 8.10 -11.97 4.68
N ILE A 182 7.03 -11.47 4.08
CA ILE A 182 6.02 -10.70 4.82
C ILE A 182 5.42 -11.54 5.95
N ARG A 183 5.03 -12.80 5.67
CA ARG A 183 4.49 -13.72 6.68
C ARG A 183 5.50 -14.01 7.78
N LEU A 184 6.77 -14.22 7.43
CA LEU A 184 7.84 -14.38 8.41
C LEU A 184 7.92 -13.16 9.33
N MET A 185 7.97 -11.95 8.77
CA MET A 185 8.04 -10.73 9.57
C MET A 185 6.81 -10.53 10.44
N VAL A 186 5.60 -10.75 9.91
CA VAL A 186 4.34 -10.68 10.66
C VAL A 186 4.34 -11.65 11.85
N ASN A 187 4.73 -12.92 11.62
CA ASN A 187 4.84 -13.89 12.69
C ASN A 187 5.81 -13.41 13.78
N LEU A 188 6.99 -12.94 13.39
CA LEU A 188 8.03 -12.48 14.33
C LEU A 188 7.59 -11.26 15.15
N ILE A 189 6.84 -10.33 14.56
CA ILE A 189 6.39 -9.15 15.32
C ILE A 189 5.24 -9.47 16.28
N PHE A 190 4.48 -10.54 16.05
CA PHE A 190 3.34 -10.93 16.88
C PHE A 190 3.65 -12.04 17.89
N ILE A 191 4.75 -12.78 17.73
CA ILE A 191 5.02 -14.03 18.46
C ILE A 191 5.01 -13.92 19.99
N GLU A 192 5.48 -12.81 20.57
CA GLU A 192 5.47 -12.63 22.05
C GLU A 192 4.17 -12.00 22.59
N ASP A 193 3.18 -11.72 21.73
CA ASP A 193 1.97 -10.98 22.09
C ASP A 193 0.69 -11.83 22.02
N ASP A 194 0.80 -13.16 22.06
CA ASP A 194 -0.36 -14.06 22.00
C ASP A 194 -1.44 -13.67 23.01
N ASP A 195 -1.10 -13.41 24.28
CA ASP A 195 -2.07 -12.98 25.30
C ASP A 195 -2.66 -11.58 25.05
N ALA A 196 -1.88 -10.69 24.44
CA ALA A 196 -2.29 -9.32 24.13
C ALA A 196 -3.17 -9.26 22.89
N LEU A 197 -3.02 -10.21 21.96
CA LEU A 197 -3.74 -10.33 20.70
C LEU A 197 -4.91 -11.32 20.77
N SER A 198 -4.97 -12.20 21.77
CA SER A 198 -6.04 -13.21 21.93
C SER A 198 -7.28 -12.74 22.72
N LYS A 199 -7.25 -11.53 23.29
CA LYS A 199 -8.39 -10.99 24.03
C LYS A 199 -9.48 -10.49 23.07
N PRO A 200 -10.78 -10.74 23.33
CA PRO A 200 -11.87 -10.23 22.50
C PRO A 200 -11.86 -8.70 22.43
N GLY A 201 -12.07 -8.15 21.23
CA GLY A 201 -12.20 -6.70 21.02
C GLY A 201 -10.90 -5.91 21.14
N VAL A 202 -9.73 -6.56 21.11
CA VAL A 202 -8.44 -5.86 21.12
C VAL A 202 -8.29 -5.05 19.83
N VAL A 203 -7.96 -3.76 20.00
CA VAL A 203 -7.55 -2.89 18.91
C VAL A 203 -6.06 -2.59 19.03
N ARG A 204 -5.33 -2.84 17.95
CA ARG A 204 -3.90 -2.52 17.81
C ARG A 204 -3.66 -1.75 16.52
N SER A 205 -2.54 -1.06 16.47
CA SER A 205 -2.12 -0.28 15.32
C SER A 205 -0.95 -0.96 14.60
N LEU A 206 -1.01 -0.98 13.26
CA LEU A 206 0.06 -1.48 12.40
C LEU A 206 0.43 -0.39 11.39
N TYR A 207 1.72 -0.04 11.32
CA TYR A 207 2.21 1.00 10.41
C TYR A 207 3.31 0.49 9.46
N ASP A 208 3.24 0.93 8.20
CA ASP A 208 4.31 0.78 7.22
C ASP A 208 4.67 2.13 6.58
N PRO A 209 5.88 2.69 6.83
CA PRO A 209 6.32 3.97 6.27
C PRO A 209 6.69 3.90 4.78
N THR A 210 6.69 2.70 4.21
CA THR A 210 7.07 2.37 2.83
C THR A 210 6.09 1.35 2.30
N ALA A 211 4.80 1.69 2.40
CA ALA A 211 3.69 0.75 2.31
C ALA A 211 3.64 0.01 0.97
N GLY A 212 4.24 0.57 -0.09
CA GLY A 212 4.12 0.05 -1.44
C GLY A 212 2.65 -0.12 -1.78
N THR A 213 2.27 -1.35 -2.10
CA THR A 213 0.89 -1.72 -2.45
C THR A 213 0.05 -2.16 -1.26
N GLY A 214 0.55 -2.04 -0.03
CA GLY A 214 -0.14 -2.42 1.20
C GLY A 214 -0.03 -3.91 1.56
N GLY A 215 0.92 -4.63 0.95
CA GLY A 215 1.10 -6.08 1.17
C GLY A 215 1.37 -6.45 2.63
N MET A 216 2.27 -5.71 3.32
CA MET A 216 2.58 -5.95 4.74
C MET A 216 1.38 -5.69 5.64
N LEU A 217 0.66 -4.58 5.41
CA LEU A 217 -0.56 -4.23 6.14
C LEU A 217 -1.63 -5.32 5.99
N SER A 218 -1.82 -5.78 4.76
CA SER A 218 -2.80 -6.81 4.40
C SER A 218 -2.52 -8.14 5.07
N VAL A 219 -1.30 -8.65 4.95
CA VAL A 219 -0.91 -9.93 5.56
C VAL A 219 -0.96 -9.84 7.09
N GLY A 220 -0.58 -8.70 7.68
CA GLY A 220 -0.74 -8.48 9.11
C GLY A 220 -2.20 -8.56 9.58
N GLY A 221 -3.12 -7.93 8.84
CA GLY A 221 -4.56 -8.01 9.13
C GLY A 221 -5.15 -9.40 8.94
N GLU A 222 -4.77 -10.09 7.85
CA GLU A 222 -5.21 -11.46 7.57
C GLU A 222 -4.72 -12.44 8.64
N HIS A 223 -3.46 -12.31 9.05
CA HIS A 223 -2.89 -13.14 10.13
C HIS A 223 -3.62 -12.90 11.46
N LEU A 224 -3.86 -11.64 11.84
CA LEU A 224 -4.59 -11.36 13.07
C LEU A 224 -6.02 -11.92 13.00
N ALA A 225 -6.72 -11.73 11.88
CA ALA A 225 -8.08 -12.23 11.73
C ALA A 225 -8.17 -13.76 11.76
N SER A 226 -7.14 -14.49 11.28
CA SER A 226 -7.11 -15.95 11.39
C SER A 226 -6.80 -16.45 12.80
N HIS A 227 -6.08 -15.67 13.60
CA HIS A 227 -5.76 -15.98 15.00
C HIS A 227 -6.88 -15.58 15.96
N ASN A 228 -7.39 -14.36 15.81
CA ASN A 228 -8.47 -13.79 16.62
C ASN A 228 -9.41 -12.93 15.74
N PRO A 229 -10.58 -13.46 15.35
CA PRO A 229 -11.51 -12.75 14.47
C PRO A 229 -12.19 -11.54 15.16
N ASP A 230 -12.15 -11.46 16.49
CA ASP A 230 -12.70 -10.33 17.26
C ASP A 230 -11.66 -9.22 17.48
N ALA A 231 -10.40 -9.43 17.09
CA ALA A 231 -9.37 -8.41 17.15
C ALA A 231 -9.32 -7.57 15.87
N ARG A 232 -8.88 -6.31 16.01
CA ARG A 232 -8.80 -5.36 14.89
C ARG A 232 -7.45 -4.68 14.83
N LEU A 233 -6.85 -4.68 13.63
CA LEU A 233 -5.77 -3.76 13.29
C LEU A 233 -6.34 -2.48 12.67
N VAL A 234 -5.90 -1.35 13.20
CA VAL A 234 -5.97 -0.06 12.51
C VAL A 234 -4.70 0.10 11.71
N MET A 235 -4.84 0.13 10.39
CA MET A 235 -3.70 0.14 9.47
C MET A 235 -3.33 1.57 9.07
N TYR A 236 -2.03 1.82 9.07
CA TYR A 236 -1.42 3.09 8.70
C TYR A 236 -0.35 2.85 7.65
N GLY A 237 -0.25 3.74 6.67
CA GLY A 237 0.70 3.59 5.59
C GLY A 237 1.19 4.92 5.06
N GLN A 238 2.42 4.95 4.55
CA GLN A 238 2.90 6.04 3.72
C GLN A 238 3.62 5.49 2.50
N GLU A 239 3.39 6.10 1.33
CA GLU A 239 3.99 5.65 0.08
C GLU A 239 4.35 6.83 -0.83
N LEU A 240 5.52 6.77 -1.46
CA LEU A 240 6.07 7.80 -2.33
C LEU A 240 5.58 7.65 -3.77
N ASN A 241 5.45 6.41 -4.27
CA ASN A 241 5.05 6.12 -5.62
C ASN A 241 3.52 6.23 -5.77
N PRO A 242 3.01 7.05 -6.70
CA PRO A 242 1.58 7.35 -6.80
C PRO A 242 0.74 6.13 -7.19
N GLU A 243 1.25 5.26 -8.07
CA GLU A 243 0.55 4.04 -8.48
C GLU A 243 0.45 3.04 -7.33
N SER A 244 1.55 2.83 -6.60
CA SER A 244 1.59 1.95 -5.42
C SER A 244 0.68 2.46 -4.30
N TYR A 245 0.72 3.77 -4.03
CA TYR A 245 -0.18 4.45 -3.12
C TYR A 245 -1.66 4.22 -3.49
N ALA A 246 -2.01 4.38 -4.77
CA ALA A 246 -3.37 4.19 -5.26
C ALA A 246 -3.86 2.75 -5.03
N ILE A 247 -3.00 1.76 -5.27
CA ILE A 247 -3.30 0.34 -5.03
C ILE A 247 -3.48 0.07 -3.53
N CYS A 248 -2.55 0.55 -2.69
CA CYS A 248 -2.64 0.42 -1.23
C CYS A 248 -3.94 1.03 -0.71
N LYS A 249 -4.25 2.26 -1.12
CA LYS A 249 -5.45 2.98 -0.69
C LYS A 249 -6.73 2.29 -1.16
N ALA A 250 -6.77 1.77 -2.39
CA ALA A 250 -7.91 1.00 -2.89
C ALA A 250 -8.14 -0.30 -2.09
N ASP A 251 -7.07 -1.02 -1.80
CA ASP A 251 -7.14 -2.27 -1.04
C ASP A 251 -7.60 -2.03 0.41
N MET A 252 -7.04 -1.01 1.06
CA MET A 252 -7.47 -0.57 2.41
C MET A 252 -8.94 -0.14 2.43
N LEU A 253 -9.41 0.59 1.40
CA LEU A 253 -10.80 0.99 1.26
C LEU A 253 -11.75 -0.21 1.19
N ILE A 254 -11.41 -1.22 0.38
CA ILE A 254 -12.21 -2.44 0.20
C ILE A 254 -12.22 -3.28 1.48
N LYS A 255 -11.12 -3.27 2.24
CA LYS A 255 -11.00 -3.93 3.55
C LYS A 255 -11.68 -3.16 4.69
N GLY A 256 -12.27 -2.01 4.40
CA GLY A 256 -12.97 -1.19 5.38
C GLY A 256 -12.04 -0.50 6.39
N GLN A 257 -10.78 -0.29 6.01
CA GLN A 257 -9.84 0.51 6.76
C GLN A 257 -10.09 2.00 6.50
N ASP A 258 -9.70 2.83 7.47
CA ASP A 258 -9.76 4.28 7.31
C ASP A 258 -8.62 4.74 6.39
N ILE A 259 -8.97 5.05 5.15
CA ILE A 259 -8.04 5.49 4.12
C ILE A 259 -7.37 6.84 4.39
N ALA A 260 -7.85 7.62 5.37
CA ALA A 260 -7.15 8.82 5.83
C ALA A 260 -5.80 8.48 6.49
N ASN A 261 -5.59 7.23 6.88
CA ASN A 261 -4.35 6.72 7.44
C ASN A 261 -3.33 6.31 6.37
N ILE A 262 -3.68 6.35 5.09
CA ILE A 262 -2.79 6.03 3.97
C ILE A 262 -2.36 7.34 3.33
N ILE A 263 -1.09 7.70 3.50
CA ILE A 263 -0.55 9.01 3.12
C ILE A 263 0.32 8.89 1.86
N PHE A 264 0.11 9.82 0.93
CA PHE A 264 0.98 9.98 -0.23
C PHE A 264 2.14 10.95 0.10
N GLY A 265 3.37 10.53 -0.19
CA GLY A 265 4.55 11.39 -0.11
C GLY A 265 5.78 10.72 0.50
N ASN A 266 6.92 11.41 0.45
CA ASN A 266 8.19 10.89 0.96
C ASN A 266 8.23 10.87 2.50
N THR A 267 8.31 9.67 3.09
CA THR A 267 8.29 9.50 4.56
C THR A 267 9.44 10.20 5.29
N LEU A 268 10.60 10.39 4.65
CA LEU A 268 11.77 10.98 5.28
C LEU A 268 11.74 12.51 5.22
N SER A 269 11.33 13.12 4.12
CA SER A 269 11.24 14.58 4.01
C SER A 269 9.91 15.17 4.51
N ALA A 270 8.84 14.37 4.52
CA ALA A 270 7.50 14.78 4.91
C ALA A 270 6.79 13.64 5.65
N ASP A 271 6.98 13.60 6.97
CA ASP A 271 6.31 12.63 7.84
C ASP A 271 4.79 12.84 7.82
N GLY A 272 4.08 11.93 7.15
CA GLY A 272 2.63 11.99 6.98
C GLY A 272 1.84 11.70 8.25
N LEU A 273 2.48 11.10 9.25
CA LEU A 273 1.86 10.65 10.50
C LEU A 273 2.63 11.18 11.70
N HIS A 274 3.02 12.45 11.64
CA HIS A 274 3.78 13.14 12.69
C HIS A 274 3.13 12.99 14.07
N GLY A 275 3.92 12.64 15.08
CA GLY A 275 3.48 12.44 16.46
C GLY A 275 2.60 11.19 16.69
N LYS A 276 2.34 10.36 15.67
CA LYS A 276 1.70 9.06 15.87
C LYS A 276 2.72 8.03 16.34
N HIS A 277 2.27 7.15 17.22
CA HIS A 277 3.02 6.01 17.70
C HIS A 277 2.22 4.73 17.49
N PHE A 278 2.90 3.61 17.25
CA PHE A 278 2.27 2.37 16.84
C PHE A 278 2.67 1.18 17.71
N ASP A 279 1.75 0.23 17.86
CA ASP A 279 1.99 -1.03 18.58
C ASP A 279 2.91 -1.94 17.76
N TYR A 280 2.68 -1.97 16.44
CA TYR A 280 3.43 -2.79 15.49
C TYR A 280 3.82 -1.98 14.27
N MET A 281 4.98 -2.29 13.69
CA MET A 281 5.38 -1.73 12.40
C MET A 281 6.09 -2.77 11.54
N LEU A 282 5.97 -2.63 10.24
CA LEU A 282 6.67 -3.43 9.25
C LEU A 282 7.18 -2.51 8.14
N SER A 283 8.34 -2.78 7.56
CA SER A 283 8.85 -1.96 6.46
C SER A 283 9.85 -2.74 5.59
N ASN A 284 9.79 -2.51 4.29
CA ASN A 284 10.84 -2.86 3.35
C ASN A 284 11.21 -1.61 2.53
N PRO A 285 12.07 -0.73 3.07
CA PRO A 285 12.48 0.48 2.37
C PRO A 285 13.38 0.16 1.16
N PRO A 286 13.52 1.10 0.22
CA PRO A 286 14.43 0.95 -0.90
C PRO A 286 15.89 0.79 -0.41
N PHE A 287 16.61 -0.19 -0.94
CA PHE A 287 17.91 -0.61 -0.41
C PHE A 287 19.05 0.34 -0.82
N GLY A 288 19.70 0.96 0.16
CA GLY A 288 20.95 1.70 -0.09
C GLY A 288 20.80 2.91 -1.01
N VAL A 289 19.60 3.48 -1.14
CA VAL A 289 19.32 4.58 -2.05
C VAL A 289 19.88 5.90 -1.51
N GLU A 290 20.43 6.71 -2.42
CA GLU A 290 20.91 8.05 -2.13
C GLU A 290 19.76 8.98 -1.69
N TRP A 291 19.94 9.73 -0.60
CA TRP A 291 18.94 10.65 -0.05
C TRP A 291 19.27 12.13 -0.35
N LYS A 292 20.06 12.40 -1.40
CA LYS A 292 20.51 13.74 -1.79
C LYS A 292 19.36 14.72 -2.01
N LYS A 293 18.27 14.25 -2.63
CA LYS A 293 17.08 15.07 -2.95
C LYS A 293 16.36 15.60 -1.71
N ILE A 294 16.49 14.93 -0.57
CA ILE A 294 15.83 15.25 0.69
C ILE A 294 16.84 15.67 1.78
N GLU A 295 18.09 15.90 1.40
CA GLU A 295 19.18 16.13 2.34
C GLU A 295 18.95 17.36 3.20
N LYS A 296 18.41 18.42 2.60
CA LYS A 296 18.15 19.68 3.28
C LYS A 296 17.12 19.51 4.40
N GLU A 297 16.04 18.79 4.13
CA GLU A 297 14.95 18.55 5.07
C GLU A 297 15.42 17.68 6.24
N VAL A 298 16.11 16.58 5.93
CA VAL A 298 16.66 15.65 6.93
C VAL A 298 17.71 16.31 7.82
N ARG A 299 18.65 17.07 7.24
CA ARG A 299 19.66 17.80 8.00
C ARG A 299 19.05 18.87 8.89
N LYS A 300 18.09 19.64 8.36
CA LYS A 300 17.39 20.66 9.14
C LYS A 300 16.74 20.05 10.37
N GLU A 301 16.05 18.92 10.25
CA GLU A 301 15.45 18.24 11.40
C GLU A 301 16.50 17.77 12.41
N ALA A 302 17.57 17.13 11.96
CA ALA A 302 18.66 16.68 12.83
C ALA A 302 19.30 17.85 13.60
N GLU A 303 19.57 18.97 12.92
CA GLU A 303 20.20 20.15 13.49
C GLU A 303 19.30 20.92 14.46
N THR A 304 18.01 21.06 14.16
CA THR A 304 17.11 21.88 14.98
C THR A 304 16.41 21.10 16.08
N GLN A 305 16.24 19.79 15.93
CA GLN A 305 15.48 18.97 16.87
C GLN A 305 16.36 17.98 17.64
N GLY A 306 17.49 17.55 17.10
CA GLY A 306 18.34 16.52 17.72
C GLY A 306 17.52 15.28 18.11
N PHE A 307 17.60 14.85 19.36
CA PHE A 307 16.83 13.71 19.90
C PHE A 307 15.33 13.97 20.08
N ASN A 308 14.86 15.22 19.95
CA ASN A 308 13.42 15.51 19.89
C ASN A 308 12.84 15.23 18.49
N GLY A 309 13.69 15.11 17.46
CA GLY A 309 13.32 14.70 16.11
C GLY A 309 13.70 13.24 15.84
N ARG A 310 13.60 12.82 14.57
CA ARG A 310 13.82 11.42 14.16
C ARG A 310 15.30 11.04 14.07
N PHE A 311 16.17 12.00 13.79
CA PHE A 311 17.55 11.74 13.37
C PHE A 311 18.60 12.13 14.43
N GLY A 312 18.21 12.17 15.70
CA GLY A 312 19.09 12.53 16.83
C GLY A 312 20.36 11.69 16.96
N PRO A 313 20.33 10.36 16.76
CA PRO A 313 21.53 9.52 16.87
C PRO A 313 22.63 9.83 15.84
N GLY A 314 22.28 10.45 14.71
CA GLY A 314 23.23 10.79 13.66
C GLY A 314 22.63 10.68 12.27
N LEU A 315 23.42 11.04 11.24
CA LEU A 315 23.03 10.95 9.84
C LEU A 315 24.01 10.04 9.09
N PRO A 316 23.53 9.01 8.35
CA PRO A 316 24.40 8.18 7.52
C PRO A 316 24.98 8.99 6.36
N ARG A 317 25.91 8.42 5.59
CA ARG A 317 26.36 9.05 4.34
C ARG A 317 25.20 9.29 3.37
N VAL A 318 25.29 10.35 2.56
CA VAL A 318 24.23 10.75 1.62
C VAL A 318 23.89 9.65 0.60
N SER A 319 24.89 8.84 0.23
CA SER A 319 24.73 7.74 -0.72
C SER A 319 24.00 6.51 -0.17
N ASP A 320 23.60 6.49 1.11
CA ASP A 320 22.85 5.37 1.70
C ASP A 320 21.87 5.86 2.78
N GLY A 321 20.57 5.86 2.44
CA GLY A 321 19.49 6.28 3.32
C GLY A 321 18.93 5.18 4.23
N SER A 322 19.46 3.95 4.20
CA SER A 322 18.83 2.79 4.86
C SER A 322 18.59 3.00 6.36
N LEU A 323 19.57 3.58 7.07
CA LEU A 323 19.46 3.87 8.50
C LEU A 323 18.50 5.02 8.84
N LEU A 324 18.14 5.88 7.88
CA LEU A 324 17.12 6.92 8.09
C LEU A 324 15.74 6.30 8.29
N PHE A 325 15.41 5.22 7.56
CA PHE A 325 14.15 4.50 7.73
C PHE A 325 14.09 3.76 9.07
N LEU A 326 15.20 3.15 9.51
CA LEU A 326 15.30 2.56 10.84
C LEU A 326 15.03 3.61 11.92
N MET A 327 15.68 4.77 11.86
CA MET A 327 15.45 5.88 12.79
C MET A 327 14.03 6.43 12.73
N HIS A 328 13.42 6.50 11.55
CA HIS A 328 12.01 6.87 11.41
C HIS A 328 11.12 5.89 12.18
N LEU A 329 11.28 4.58 12.01
CA LEU A 329 10.50 3.59 12.79
C LEU A 329 10.76 3.70 14.30
N LEU A 330 12.00 3.92 14.73
CA LEU A 330 12.33 4.14 16.15
C LEU A 330 11.54 5.32 16.74
N SER A 331 11.42 6.43 16.00
CA SER A 331 10.65 7.60 16.44
C SER A 331 9.14 7.34 16.60
N LYS A 332 8.63 6.31 15.90
CA LYS A 332 7.22 5.90 15.89
C LYS A 332 6.89 4.83 16.92
N MET A 333 7.88 4.38 17.71
CA MET A 333 7.64 3.41 18.75
C MET A 333 6.76 4.01 19.85
N ARG A 334 5.71 3.28 20.22
CA ARG A 334 4.94 3.58 21.42
C ARG A 334 5.84 3.45 22.67
N PRO A 335 5.74 4.35 23.67
CA PRO A 335 6.56 4.27 24.87
C PRO A 335 6.39 2.92 25.62
N ALA A 336 7.48 2.36 26.14
CA ALA A 336 7.47 1.08 26.86
C ALA A 336 6.47 1.06 28.03
N ARG A 337 6.40 2.17 28.80
CA ARG A 337 5.44 2.36 29.90
C ARG A 337 3.97 2.30 29.48
N GLU A 338 3.68 2.49 28.20
CA GLU A 338 2.34 2.44 27.62
C GLU A 338 2.08 1.10 26.91
N GLY A 339 2.98 0.12 27.04
CA GLY A 339 2.87 -1.19 26.39
C GLY A 339 3.83 -1.39 25.23
N GLY A 340 4.67 -0.40 24.91
CA GLY A 340 5.78 -0.55 23.95
C GLY A 340 5.36 -0.85 22.51
N SER A 341 6.37 -1.13 21.69
CA SER A 341 6.26 -1.39 20.26
C SER A 341 7.24 -2.48 19.84
N ARG A 342 6.87 -3.24 18.81
CA ARG A 342 7.78 -4.14 18.09
C ARG A 342 7.65 -3.93 16.59
N PHE A 343 8.76 -3.90 15.88
CA PHE A 343 8.73 -3.82 14.43
C PHE A 343 9.77 -4.70 13.74
N GLY A 344 9.46 -5.05 12.49
CA GLY A 344 10.36 -5.71 11.57
C GLY A 344 10.71 -4.79 10.41
N ILE A 345 12.00 -4.61 10.11
CA ILE A 345 12.46 -3.87 8.93
C ILE A 345 13.44 -4.72 8.12
N VAL A 346 13.22 -4.81 6.80
CA VAL A 346 14.15 -5.47 5.88
C VAL A 346 15.21 -4.46 5.44
N LEU A 347 16.49 -4.82 5.57
CA LEU A 347 17.60 -4.00 5.12
C LEU A 347 18.61 -4.86 4.34
N ASN A 348 19.45 -4.23 3.52
CA ASN A 348 20.63 -4.89 2.97
C ASN A 348 21.74 -5.02 4.04
N GLY A 349 22.93 -5.50 3.66
CA GLY A 349 24.05 -5.63 4.60
C GLY A 349 24.65 -4.31 5.10
N SER A 350 24.45 -3.18 4.40
CA SER A 350 25.17 -1.93 4.68
C SER A 350 24.98 -1.39 6.11
N PRO A 351 23.75 -1.37 6.68
CA PRO A 351 23.51 -1.01 8.08
C PRO A 351 24.32 -1.79 9.11
N LEU A 352 24.74 -3.03 8.82
CA LEU A 352 25.44 -3.89 9.78
C LEU A 352 26.90 -3.49 10.00
N PHE A 353 27.60 -3.01 8.97
CA PHE A 353 29.06 -2.87 9.02
C PHE A 353 29.62 -1.57 8.45
N THR A 354 28.82 -0.76 7.74
CA THR A 354 29.38 0.46 7.12
C THR A 354 29.52 1.62 8.11
N GLY A 355 30.44 2.53 7.82
CA GLY A 355 30.77 3.67 8.68
C GLY A 355 31.84 3.36 9.74
N GLY A 356 32.85 4.23 9.82
CA GLY A 356 33.92 4.15 10.81
C GLY A 356 33.52 4.66 12.20
N ALA A 357 34.39 4.53 13.18
CA ALA A 357 34.14 5.03 14.53
C ALA A 357 33.80 6.53 14.52
N GLY A 358 32.71 6.90 15.21
CA GLY A 358 32.21 8.28 15.26
C GLY A 358 31.47 8.76 14.01
N SER A 359 31.34 7.92 12.97
CA SER A 359 30.45 8.21 11.84
C SER A 359 28.98 8.06 12.22
N GLY A 360 28.08 8.70 11.47
CA GLY A 360 26.64 8.60 11.75
C GLY A 360 26.13 7.16 11.73
N GLU A 361 26.58 6.32 10.79
CA GLU A 361 26.20 4.90 10.78
C GLU A 361 26.64 4.17 12.06
N SER A 362 27.85 4.49 12.56
CA SER A 362 28.37 3.92 13.81
C SER A 362 27.61 4.42 15.04
N GLU A 363 27.24 5.70 15.09
CA GLU A 363 26.50 6.27 16.22
C GLU A 363 25.04 5.79 16.25
N ILE A 364 24.41 5.62 15.08
CA ILE A 364 23.06 5.02 14.97
C ILE A 364 23.10 3.57 15.46
N ARG A 365 24.08 2.77 15.03
CA ARG A 365 24.27 1.39 15.53
C ARG A 365 24.52 1.37 17.04
N ARG A 366 25.40 2.25 17.55
CA ARG A 366 25.66 2.36 18.99
C ARG A 366 24.37 2.64 19.73
N TYR A 367 23.57 3.62 19.26
CA TYR A 367 22.31 3.99 19.88
C TYR A 367 21.34 2.80 19.99
N VAL A 368 21.10 2.06 18.91
CA VAL A 368 20.15 0.93 18.94
C VAL A 368 20.62 -0.25 19.78
N LEU A 369 21.94 -0.42 19.93
CA LEU A 369 22.53 -1.48 20.75
C LEU A 369 22.60 -1.10 22.25
N GLU A 370 23.05 0.12 22.57
CA GLU A 370 23.16 0.59 23.96
C GLU A 370 21.80 0.81 24.63
N ASN A 371 20.78 1.15 23.86
CA ASN A 371 19.39 1.22 24.36
C ASN A 371 18.68 -0.14 24.34
N ASP A 372 19.40 -1.22 24.04
CA ASP A 372 18.88 -2.58 24.00
C ASP A 372 17.62 -2.73 23.12
N LEU A 373 17.61 -2.10 21.93
CA LEU A 373 16.42 -2.09 21.06
C LEU A 373 16.41 -3.24 20.06
N VAL A 374 17.58 -3.63 19.53
CA VAL A 374 17.68 -4.73 18.54
C VAL A 374 17.47 -6.07 19.25
N GLU A 375 16.39 -6.77 18.93
CA GLU A 375 16.04 -8.08 19.51
C GLU A 375 16.66 -9.23 18.70
N ALA A 376 16.57 -9.16 17.37
CA ALA A 376 17.13 -10.17 16.48
C ALA A 376 17.52 -9.57 15.12
N ILE A 377 18.51 -10.19 14.46
CA ILE A 377 18.87 -9.93 13.07
C ILE A 377 18.89 -11.26 12.33
N ILE A 378 18.03 -11.42 11.34
CA ILE A 378 17.82 -12.68 10.63
C ILE A 378 18.30 -12.53 9.20
N GLY A 379 19.37 -13.25 8.86
CA GLY A 379 19.86 -13.32 7.48
C GLY A 379 18.92 -14.15 6.62
N LEU A 380 18.46 -13.57 5.51
CA LEU A 380 17.62 -14.25 4.54
C LEU A 380 18.47 -14.91 3.44
N PRO A 381 18.01 -16.03 2.84
CA PRO A 381 18.66 -16.58 1.66
C PRO A 381 18.80 -15.53 0.54
N THR A 382 19.88 -15.63 -0.24
CA THR A 382 20.05 -14.81 -1.44
C THR A 382 18.95 -15.12 -2.45
N ASP A 383 18.68 -14.18 -3.35
CA ASP A 383 17.73 -14.34 -4.47
C ASP A 383 16.26 -14.57 -4.06
N MET A 384 15.91 -14.42 -2.78
CA MET A 384 14.50 -14.41 -2.38
C MET A 384 13.78 -13.14 -2.83
N PHE A 385 14.48 -12.00 -2.80
CA PHE A 385 13.96 -10.77 -3.37
C PHE A 385 14.19 -10.80 -4.88
N TYR A 386 13.13 -10.54 -5.64
CA TYR A 386 13.15 -10.65 -7.09
C TYR A 386 14.25 -9.75 -7.69
N ASN A 387 14.98 -10.29 -8.66
CA ASN A 387 15.99 -9.57 -9.44
C ASN A 387 17.10 -8.91 -8.59
N THR A 388 17.41 -9.45 -7.41
CA THR A 388 18.57 -9.00 -6.61
C THR A 388 19.30 -10.17 -5.93
N GLY A 389 20.61 -10.25 -6.18
CA GLY A 389 21.51 -11.17 -5.47
C GLY A 389 22.03 -10.62 -4.14
N ILE A 390 21.50 -9.48 -3.68
CA ILE A 390 21.93 -8.84 -2.45
C ILE A 390 21.45 -9.65 -1.24
N SER A 391 22.35 -9.93 -0.29
CA SER A 391 21.95 -10.47 1.00
C SER A 391 21.11 -9.47 1.77
N THR A 392 19.92 -9.91 2.20
CA THR A 392 18.96 -9.11 2.96
C THR A 392 18.81 -9.65 4.38
N TYR A 393 18.45 -8.76 5.29
CA TYR A 393 18.37 -9.04 6.71
C TYR A 393 17.08 -8.45 7.28
N VAL A 394 16.34 -9.24 8.05
CA VAL A 394 15.22 -8.74 8.85
C VAL A 394 15.76 -8.33 10.21
N TRP A 395 15.63 -7.06 10.55
CA TRP A 395 15.89 -6.54 11.89
C TRP A 395 14.58 -6.54 12.67
N ILE A 396 14.55 -7.27 13.78
CA ILE A 396 13.47 -7.21 14.77
C ILE A 396 13.92 -6.27 15.87
N VAL A 397 13.13 -5.23 16.10
CA VAL A 397 13.42 -4.17 17.07
C VAL A 397 12.24 -4.02 18.01
N SER A 398 12.51 -3.95 19.31
CA SER A 398 11.49 -3.77 20.33
C SER A 398 12.01 -2.94 21.50
N ASN A 399 11.13 -2.13 22.09
CA ASN A 399 11.37 -1.43 23.36
C ASN A 399 10.59 -2.08 24.51
N ARG A 400 10.10 -3.31 24.30
CA ARG A 400 9.37 -4.13 25.27
C ARG A 400 9.87 -5.57 25.27
N LYS A 401 11.19 -5.74 25.27
CA LYS A 401 11.81 -7.08 25.34
C LYS A 401 11.43 -7.80 26.65
N PRO A 402 11.29 -9.14 26.64
CA PRO A 402 10.95 -9.94 27.82
C PRO A 402 11.90 -9.81 29.00
#